data_AF-A0A9D6YD70-F1
#
_entry.id   AF-A0A9D6YD70-F1
#
_cell.length_a   1.000
_cell.length_b   1.000
_cell.length_c   1.000
_cell.angle_alpha   90.00
_cell.angle_beta   90.00
_cell.angle_gamma   90.00
#
_symmetry.space_group_name_H-M   'P 1'
#
loop_
_entity.id
_entity.type
_entity.pdbx_description
1 polymer ?
#
loop_
_entity_poly.entity_id
_entity_poly.type
_entity_poly.pdbx_seq_one_letter_code
_entity_poly.pdbx_strand_id
1 'polypeptide(L)'
;MPAARSLNRPSAPGAAVVVSSTYEDLLRDVRSALFTGRANIEYAWLMMFHDVGRFIHTHLLGHQDRADFAAKTIARLAADTDVSRRVLYEWLQFFRCFPIVRARN
;
A
#
# COMPACT_ATOMS: atom_id res chain seq x y z
N MET A 1 39.16 18.41 17.21
CA MET A 1 38.88 17.18 16.43
C MET A 1 37.41 16.83 16.63
N PRO A 2 36.51 17.04 15.67
CA PRO A 2 35.10 16.70 15.84
C PRO A 2 34.86 15.22 15.54
N ALA A 3 33.99 14.63 16.36
CA ALA A 3 33.71 13.20 16.46
C ALA A 3 33.02 12.62 15.23
N ALA A 4 33.27 11.33 15.01
CA ALA A 4 32.76 10.52 13.92
C ALA A 4 31.22 10.53 13.86
N ARG A 5 30.70 10.95 12.71
CA ARG A 5 29.27 10.96 12.37
C ARG A 5 28.86 9.52 12.04
N SER A 6 28.31 8.80 13.02
CA SER A 6 27.78 7.46 12.82
C SER A 6 26.58 7.50 11.88
N LEU A 7 26.69 6.79 10.76
CA LEU A 7 25.64 6.59 9.75
C LEU A 7 24.48 5.82 10.39
N ASN A 8 23.35 6.51 10.63
CA ASN A 8 22.19 5.86 11.21
C ASN A 8 21.42 5.09 10.12
N ARG A 9 21.44 3.76 10.27
CA ARG A 9 20.72 2.77 9.47
C ARG A 9 19.21 2.86 9.79
N PRO A 10 18.29 2.59 8.84
CA PRO A 10 16.87 2.51 9.17
C PRO A 10 16.64 1.42 10.22
N SER A 11 16.15 1.84 11.40
CA SER A 11 15.91 0.98 12.55
C SER A 11 14.54 0.31 12.47
N ALA A 12 14.51 -0.99 12.76
CA ALA A 12 13.31 -1.82 12.86
C ALA A 12 12.37 -1.35 14.00
N PRO A 13 11.06 -1.67 13.95
CA PRO A 13 10.12 -1.31 14.99
C PRO A 13 10.48 -2.00 16.32
N GLY A 14 10.85 -1.20 17.33
CA GLY A 14 11.31 -1.65 18.65
C GLY A 14 12.60 -0.99 19.14
N ALA A 15 13.26 -0.16 18.32
CA ALA A 15 14.45 0.58 18.75
C ALA A 15 14.11 1.63 19.84
N ALA A 16 14.94 1.67 20.88
CA ALA A 16 14.80 2.51 22.06
C ALA A 16 14.46 3.97 21.69
N VAL A 17 13.46 4.53 22.38
CA VAL A 17 13.07 5.93 22.23
C VAL A 17 14.24 6.79 22.68
N VAL A 18 15.02 7.29 21.72
CA VAL A 18 16.00 8.34 21.97
C VAL A 18 15.19 9.59 22.29
N VAL A 19 15.17 9.98 23.56
CA VAL A 19 14.45 11.15 24.01
C VAL A 19 15.20 12.37 23.50
N SER A 20 14.57 13.12 22.58
CA SER A 20 15.11 14.36 22.03
C SER A 20 15.38 15.35 23.18
N SER A 21 16.62 15.83 23.31
CA SER A 21 17.04 16.68 24.44
C SER A 21 16.63 18.15 24.32
N THR A 22 16.26 18.59 23.11
CA THR A 22 15.80 19.95 22.82
C THR A 22 14.48 19.95 22.06
N TYR A 23 13.76 21.06 22.09
CA TYR A 23 12.53 21.22 21.30
C TYR A 23 12.78 21.10 19.79
N GLU A 24 13.92 21.59 19.29
CA GLU A 24 14.27 21.49 17.87
C GLU A 24 14.52 20.04 17.45
N ASP A 25 15.20 19.26 18.31
CA ASP A 25 15.36 17.82 18.09
C ASP A 25 14.00 17.11 18.10
N LEU A 26 13.14 17.43 19.07
CA LEU A 26 11.78 16.87 19.14
C LEU A 26 10.98 17.20 17.88
N LEU A 27 11.01 18.45 17.44
CA LEU A 27 10.29 18.91 16.25
C LEU A 27 10.78 18.19 14.98
N ARG A 28 12.10 18.01 14.83
CA ARG A 28 12.68 17.24 13.72
C ARG A 28 12.19 15.80 13.76
N ASP A 29 12.26 15.16 14.92
CA ASP A 29 11.94 13.73 15.06
C ASP A 29 10.44 13.48 14.83
N VAL A 30 9.57 14.35 15.35
CA VAL A 30 8.11 14.32 15.08
C VAL A 30 7.82 14.51 13.60
N ARG A 31 8.43 15.50 12.93
CA ARG A 31 8.23 15.71 11.48
C ARG A 31 8.68 14.51 10.66
N SER A 32 9.83 13.93 11.01
CA SER A 32 10.35 12.72 10.35
C SER A 32 9.39 11.55 10.53
N ALA A 33 8.88 11.34 11.74
CA ALA A 33 7.91 10.28 12.03
C ALA A 33 6.60 10.46 11.26
N LEU A 34 6.05 11.69 11.22
CA LEU A 34 4.82 12.00 10.49
C LEU A 34 5.00 11.78 8.98
N PHE A 35 6.10 12.27 8.40
CA PHE A 35 6.38 12.11 6.98
C PHE A 35 6.54 10.63 6.60
N THR A 36 7.34 9.90 7.37
CA THR A 36 7.59 8.46 7.13
C THR A 36 6.32 7.64 7.31
N GLY A 37 5.58 7.88 8.40
CA GLY A 37 4.33 7.18 8.68
C GLY A 37 3.29 7.39 7.58
N ARG A 38 3.14 8.64 7.11
CA ARG A 38 2.23 8.97 6.01
C ARG A 38 2.62 8.26 4.71
N ALA A 39 3.90 8.32 4.32
CA ALA A 39 4.38 7.66 3.11
C ALA A 39 4.16 6.14 3.17
N ASN A 40 4.38 5.52 4.33
CA ASN A 40 4.14 4.09 4.52
C ASN A 40 2.65 3.72 4.41
N ILE A 41 1.76 4.53 4.97
CA ILE A 41 0.30 4.33 4.85
C ILE A 41 -0.11 4.47 3.38
N GLU A 42 0.28 5.54 2.70
CA GLU A 42 -0.04 5.77 1.29
C GLU A 42 0.47 4.63 0.40
N TYR A 43 1.70 4.16 0.62
CA TYR A 43 2.24 3.01 -0.09
C TYR A 43 1.45 1.73 0.17
N ALA A 44 1.11 1.44 1.43
CA ALA A 44 0.32 0.26 1.78
C ALA A 44 -1.07 0.29 1.13
N TRP A 45 -1.72 1.46 1.07
CA TRP A 45 -2.99 1.64 0.38
C TRP A 45 -2.87 1.40 -1.12
N LEU A 46 -1.85 1.98 -1.78
CA LEU A 46 -1.62 1.79 -3.22
C LEU A 46 -1.36 0.31 -3.56
N MET A 47 -0.55 -0.37 -2.74
CA MET A 47 -0.28 -1.80 -2.91
C MET A 47 -1.54 -2.64 -2.72
N MET A 48 -2.36 -2.33 -1.71
CA MET A 48 -3.64 -3.01 -1.50
C MET A 48 -4.58 -2.86 -2.71
N PHE A 49 -4.74 -1.64 -3.25
CA PHE A 49 -5.58 -1.42 -4.43
C PHE A 49 -5.06 -2.17 -5.65
N HIS A 50 -3.75 -2.16 -5.85
CA HIS A 50 -3.08 -2.90 -6.92
C HIS A 50 -3.32 -4.41 -6.79
N ASP A 51 -3.11 -4.96 -5.60
CA ASP A 51 -3.25 -6.40 -5.33
C ASP A 51 -4.69 -6.87 -5.48
N VAL A 52 -5.66 -6.15 -4.93
CA VAL A 52 -7.08 -6.52 -5.07
C VAL A 52 -7.49 -6.46 -6.55
N GLY A 53 -7.11 -5.39 -7.26
CA GLY A 53 -7.37 -5.27 -8.69
C GLY A 53 -6.73 -6.40 -9.51
N ARG A 54 -5.50 -6.80 -9.17
CA ARG A 54 -4.78 -7.93 -9.77
C ARG A 54 -5.50 -9.26 -9.56
N PHE A 55 -5.95 -9.54 -8.34
CA PHE A 55 -6.64 -10.77 -8.00
C PHE A 55 -7.95 -10.90 -8.78
N ILE A 56 -8.75 -9.82 -8.79
CA ILE A 56 -9.99 -9.77 -9.56
C ILE A 56 -9.68 -9.96 -11.04
N HIS A 57 -8.74 -9.18 -11.60
CA HIS A 57 -8.42 -9.24 -13.02
C HIS A 57 -8.01 -10.64 -13.48
N THR A 58 -7.10 -11.27 -12.72
CA THR A 58 -6.59 -12.62 -13.02
C THR A 58 -7.71 -13.66 -12.96
N HIS A 59 -8.59 -13.56 -11.96
CA HIS A 59 -9.73 -14.47 -11.83
C HIS A 59 -10.72 -14.32 -13.00
N LEU A 60 -10.99 -13.08 -13.43
CA LEU A 60 -11.87 -12.82 -14.57
C LEU A 60 -11.26 -13.28 -15.91
N LEU A 61 -9.93 -13.17 -16.07
CA LEU A 61 -9.20 -13.62 -17.26
C LEU A 61 -9.36 -15.13 -17.49
N GLY A 62 -9.45 -15.93 -16.43
CA GLY A 62 -9.68 -17.38 -16.52
C GLY A 62 -11.10 -17.81 -16.88
N HIS A 63 -12.04 -16.86 -16.98
CA HIS A 63 -13.48 -17.13 -17.15
C HIS A 63 -14.15 -16.15 -18.16
N GLN A 64 -13.37 -15.65 -19.12
CA GLN A 64 -13.84 -14.66 -20.11
C GLN A 64 -14.91 -15.20 -21.07
N ASP A 65 -15.00 -16.52 -21.21
CA ASP A 65 -15.98 -17.25 -22.00
C ASP A 65 -17.40 -17.18 -21.40
N ARG A 66 -17.53 -16.80 -20.13
CA ARG A 66 -18.81 -16.80 -19.40
C ARG A 66 -19.43 -15.40 -19.39
N ALA A 67 -20.55 -15.26 -20.08
CA ALA A 67 -21.40 -14.08 -19.99
C ALA A 67 -21.76 -13.77 -18.53
N ASP A 68 -21.75 -12.48 -18.18
CA ASP A 68 -22.05 -11.93 -16.85
C ASP A 68 -21.18 -12.41 -15.68
N PHE A 69 -20.15 -13.23 -15.92
CA PHE A 69 -19.31 -13.77 -14.86
C PHE A 69 -18.63 -12.67 -14.05
N ALA A 70 -18.13 -11.63 -14.72
CA ALA A 70 -17.54 -10.48 -14.06
C ALA A 70 -18.52 -9.77 -13.13
N ALA A 71 -19.74 -9.47 -13.61
CA ALA A 71 -20.75 -8.77 -12.82
C ALA A 71 -21.18 -9.58 -11.59
N LYS A 72 -21.39 -10.90 -11.74
CA LYS A 72 -21.74 -11.81 -10.64
C LYS A 72 -20.61 -11.92 -9.62
N THR A 73 -19.37 -12.02 -10.07
CA THR A 73 -18.20 -12.11 -9.20
C THR A 73 -18.03 -10.84 -8.37
N ILE A 74 -18.13 -9.66 -8.99
CA ILE A 74 -18.04 -8.38 -8.27
C ILE A 74 -19.21 -8.21 -7.28
N ALA A 75 -20.42 -8.64 -7.64
CA ALA A 75 -21.56 -8.59 -6.72
C ALA A 75 -21.35 -9.48 -5.49
N ARG A 76 -20.83 -10.69 -5.68
CA ARG A 76 -20.51 -11.61 -4.59
C ARG A 76 -19.40 -11.08 -3.69
N LEU A 77 -18.30 -10.61 -4.28
CA LEU A 77 -17.21 -10.00 -3.52
C LEU A 77 -17.70 -8.82 -2.68
N ALA A 78 -18.56 -7.97 -3.24
CA ALA A 78 -19.10 -6.84 -2.50
C ALA A 78 -19.91 -7.26 -1.27
N ALA A 79 -20.69 -8.34 -1.38
CA ALA A 79 -21.44 -8.88 -0.25
C ALA A 79 -20.53 -9.53 0.81
N ASP A 80 -19.48 -10.22 0.37
CA ASP A 80 -18.59 -11.00 1.24
C ASP A 80 -17.54 -10.12 1.96
N THR A 81 -17.17 -8.95 1.40
CA THR A 81 -16.09 -8.11 1.95
C THR A 81 -16.55 -6.76 2.53
N ASP A 82 -17.85 -6.46 2.50
CA ASP A 82 -18.41 -5.14 2.86
C ASP A 82 -17.82 -3.97 2.05
N VAL A 83 -17.28 -4.26 0.86
CA VAL A 83 -16.74 -3.25 -0.06
C VAL A 83 -17.76 -3.02 -1.16
N SER A 84 -18.10 -1.76 -1.44
CA SER A 84 -19.06 -1.49 -2.50
C SER A 84 -18.59 -2.01 -3.87
N ARG A 85 -19.54 -2.46 -4.70
CA ARG A 85 -19.25 -2.88 -6.09
C ARG A 85 -18.47 -1.82 -6.86
N ARG A 86 -18.81 -0.54 -6.65
CA ARG A 86 -18.13 0.59 -7.28
C ARG A 86 -16.64 0.60 -6.95
N VAL A 87 -16.30 0.48 -5.67
CA VAL A 87 -14.90 0.48 -5.20
C VAL A 87 -14.13 -0.72 -5.77
N LEU A 88 -14.74 -1.91 -5.82
CA LEU A 88 -14.10 -3.08 -6.45
C LEU A 88 -13.83 -2.85 -7.95
N TYR A 89 -14.74 -2.19 -8.67
CA TYR A 89 -14.48 -1.79 -10.05
C TYR A 89 -13.39 -0.73 -10.17
N GLU A 90 -13.35 0.24 -9.27
CA GLU A 90 -12.28 1.26 -9.24
C GLU A 90 -10.91 0.62 -9.03
N TRP A 91 -10.78 -0.33 -8.11
CA TRP A 91 -9.53 -1.07 -7.89
C TRP A 91 -9.15 -1.97 -9.07
N LEU A 92 -10.13 -2.63 -9.69
CA LEU A 92 -9.91 -3.38 -10.92
C LEU A 92 -9.39 -2.49 -12.05
N GLN A 93 -9.97 -1.30 -12.22
CA GLN A 93 -9.52 -0.34 -13.23
C GLN A 93 -8.15 0.25 -12.88
N PHE A 94 -7.91 0.53 -11.61
CA PHE A 94 -6.61 1.00 -11.13
C PHE A 94 -5.49 0.03 -11.52
N PHE A 95 -5.67 -1.27 -11.26
CA PHE A 95 -4.71 -2.29 -11.69
C PHE A 95 -4.54 -2.34 -13.21
N ARG A 96 -5.64 -2.24 -13.98
CA ARG A 96 -5.58 -2.26 -15.45
C ARG A 96 -4.85 -1.07 -16.06
N CYS A 97 -5.02 0.12 -15.47
CA CYS A 97 -4.35 1.34 -15.91
C CYS A 97 -2.88 1.40 -15.46
N PHE A 98 -2.57 0.82 -14.29
CA PHE A 98 -1.23 0.85 -13.68
C PHE A 98 -0.74 -0.56 -13.31
N PRO A 99 -0.55 -1.45 -14.29
CA PRO A 99 0.01 -2.76 -14.01
C PRO A 99 1.47 -2.57 -13.58
N ILE A 100 1.79 -2.88 -12.32
CA ILE A 100 3.17 -3.05 -11.86
C ILE A 100 3.73 -4.30 -12.57
N VAL A 101 4.33 -4.07 -13.74
CA VAL A 101 5.08 -5.10 -14.47
C VAL A 101 6.34 -5.35 -13.66
N ARG A 102 6.36 -6.40 -12.85
CA ARG A 102 7.61 -6.89 -12.29
C ARG A 102 8.49 -7.28 -13.49
N ALA A 103 9.59 -6.56 -13.69
CA ALA A 103 10.63 -7.03 -14.60
C ALA A 103 10.98 -8.45 -14.19
N ARG A 104 10.86 -9.38 -15.14
CA ARG A 104 11.11 -10.80 -14.91
C ARG A 104 12.58 -10.95 -14.52
N ASN A 105 12.85 -11.34 -13.27
CA ASN A 105 14.17 -11.84 -12.87
C ASN A 105 14.49 -13.13 -13.62
#